data_AF-A0A951I434-F1
#
_entry.id   AF-A0A951I434-F1
#
_cell.length_a   1.000
_cell.length_b   1.000
_cell.length_c   1.000
_cell.angle_alpha   90.00
_cell.angle_beta   90.00
_cell.angle_gamma   90.00
#
_symmetry.space_group_name_H-M   'P 1'
#
loop_
_entity.id
_entity.type
_entity.pdbx_description
1 polymer ?
#
loop_
_entity_poly.entity_id
_entity_poly.type
_entity_poly.pdbx_seq_one_letter_code
_entity_poly.pdbx_strand_id
1 'polypeptide(L)' 'MQQSFYENNASFVICCMQQPVEEAFARLDLLDLLNTTPTESEAWDIVQMEEIERELLDGDDIEFDQNR' A
#
# COMPACT_ATOMS: atom_id res chain seq x y z
N MET A 1 -13.57 1.01 4.20
CA MET A 1 -12.71 2.07 3.62
C MET A 1 -11.52 1.47 2.89
N GLN A 2 -10.63 0.70 3.55
CA GLN A 2 -9.46 0.10 2.88
C GLN A 2 -9.82 -0.89 1.74
N GLN A 3 -10.84 -1.75 1.94
CA GLN A 3 -11.38 -2.60 0.86
C GLN A 3 -11.84 -1.80 -0.36
N SER A 4 -12.40 -0.60 -0.18
CA SER A 4 -12.83 0.24 -1.30
C SER A 4 -11.64 0.80 -2.08
N PHE A 5 -10.48 1.03 -1.46
CA PHE A 5 -9.27 1.45 -2.16
C PHE A 5 -8.68 0.29 -2.95
N TYR A 6 -8.60 -0.91 -2.37
CA TYR A 6 -8.21 -2.13 -3.11
C TYR A 6 -9.16 -2.43 -4.29
N GLU A 7 -10.47 -2.29 -4.10
CA GLU A 7 -11.49 -2.47 -5.16
C GLU A 7 -11.42 -1.40 -6.26
N ASN A 8 -10.90 -0.21 -5.97
CA ASN A 8 -10.67 0.86 -6.96
C ASN A 8 -9.21 0.92 -7.45
N ASN A 9 -8.44 -0.14 -7.21
CA ASN A 9 -7.06 -0.24 -7.64
C ASN A 9 -6.15 0.88 -7.09
N ALA A 10 -6.42 1.37 -5.89
CA ALA A 10 -5.72 2.49 -5.26
C ALA A 10 -5.06 2.07 -3.94
N SER A 11 -3.87 2.63 -3.70
CA SER A 11 -3.06 2.39 -2.51
C SER A 11 -3.10 3.59 -1.59
N PHE A 12 -3.29 3.36 -0.29
CA PHE A 12 -3.33 4.43 0.72
C PHE A 12 -2.38 4.10 1.86
N VAL A 13 -1.28 4.86 1.91
CA VAL A 13 -0.22 4.74 2.93
C VAL A 13 -0.09 6.09 3.64
N ILE A 14 -0.06 6.09 4.97
CA ILE A 14 0.17 7.29 5.78
C ILE A 14 1.60 7.28 6.28
N CYS A 15 2.39 8.31 5.96
CA CYS A 15 3.75 8.47 6.46
C CYS A 15 3.87 9.63 7.46
N CYS A 16 4.95 9.63 8.25
CA CYS A 16 5.37 10.75 9.11
C CYS A 16 4.27 11.22 10.08
N MET A 17 3.49 10.30 10.63
CA MET A 17 2.42 10.64 11.57
C MET A 17 3.00 11.27 12.84
N GLN A 18 2.41 12.38 13.29
CA GLN A 18 2.82 12.98 14.55
C GLN A 18 2.35 12.11 15.72
N GLN A 19 3.20 11.98 16.74
CA GLN A 19 2.96 11.12 17.90
C GLN A 19 1.55 11.25 18.54
N PRO A 20 0.96 12.46 18.72
CA PRO A 20 -0.39 12.56 19.28
C PRO A 20 -1.49 11.98 18.37
N VAL A 21 -1.25 11.97 17.05
CA VAL A 21 -2.17 11.40 16.06
C VAL A 21 -2.01 9.88 16.02
N GLU A 22 -0.78 9.38 16.10
CA GLU A 22 -0.49 7.94 16.17
C GLU A 22 -1.12 7.30 17.41
N GLU A 23 -0.99 7.94 18.57
CA GLU A 23 -1.66 7.50 19.80
C GLU A 23 -3.19 7.51 19.68
N ALA A 24 -3.76 8.48 18.94
CA ALA A 24 -5.20 8.51 18.70
C ALA A 24 -5.64 7.35 17.78
N PHE A 25 -4.87 7.05 16.75
CA PHE A 25 -5.14 5.94 15.82
C PHE A 25 -4.94 4.58 16.49
N ALA A 26 -3.93 4.43 17.35
CA ALA A 26 -3.67 3.24 18.13
C ALA A 26 -4.84 2.91 19.07
N ARG A 27 -5.39 3.92 19.78
CA ARG A 27 -6.55 3.73 20.67
C ARG A 27 -7.84 3.32 19.94
N LEU A 28 -7.90 3.56 18.64
CA LEU A 28 -9.04 3.22 17.80
C LEU A 28 -8.79 1.92 17.01
N ASP A 29 -7.69 1.21 17.28
CA ASP A 29 -7.22 0.02 16.55
C ASP A 29 -7.13 0.26 15.02
N LEU A 30 -6.89 1.52 14.62
CA LEU A 30 -6.82 1.91 13.20
C LEU A 30 -5.44 1.67 12.59
N LEU A 31 -4.39 1.57 13.42
CA LEU A 31 -3.03 1.31 12.93
C LEU A 31 -2.91 -0.10 12.31
N ASP A 32 -3.64 -1.08 12.82
CA ASP A 32 -3.66 -2.44 12.26
C ASP A 32 -4.48 -2.54 10.97
N LEU A 33 -5.30 -1.51 10.68
CA LEU A 33 -6.19 -1.42 9.53
C LEU A 33 -5.67 -0.46 8.45
N LEU A 34 -4.49 0.13 8.60
CA LEU A 34 -3.94 1.11 7.67
C LEU A 34 -2.47 0.83 7.44
N ASN A 35 -2.00 1.02 6.22
CA ASN A 35 -0.57 0.96 5.93
C ASN A 35 0.06 2.27 6.44
N THR A 36 0.87 2.19 7.49
CA THR A 36 1.56 3.36 8.05
C THR A 36 3.07 3.16 8.07
N THR A 37 3.83 4.20 7.72
CA THR A 37 5.31 4.16 7.74
C THR A 37 5.89 5.37 8.47
N PRO A 38 7.10 5.25 9.07
CA PRO A 38 7.73 6.38 9.73
C PRO A 38 8.25 7.42 8.73
N THR A 39 8.69 7.02 7.54
CA THR A 39 9.23 7.93 6.52
C THR A 39 8.48 7.90 5.21
N GLU A 40 8.63 8.98 4.44
CA GLU A 40 8.09 9.09 3.07
C GLU A 40 8.74 8.08 2.13
N SER A 41 10.06 7.85 2.24
CA SER A 41 10.75 6.88 1.39
C SER A 41 10.19 5.47 1.53
N GLU A 42 9.87 5.03 2.75
CA GLU A 42 9.24 3.71 2.97
C GLU A 42 7.80 3.66 2.44
N ALA A 43 7.05 4.77 2.53
CA ALA A 43 5.72 4.82 1.92
C ALA A 43 5.81 4.72 0.39
N TRP A 44 6.83 5.35 -0.20
CA TRP A 44 7.11 5.24 -1.62
C TRP A 44 7.46 3.80 -2.00
N ASP A 45 8.30 3.12 -1.22
CA ASP A 45 8.67 1.72 -1.47
C ASP A 45 7.44 0.79 -1.47
N ILE A 46 6.49 0.99 -0.54
CA ILE A 46 5.24 0.23 -0.48
C ILE A 46 4.38 0.50 -1.72
N VAL A 47 4.14 1.78 -2.04
CA VAL A 47 3.32 2.15 -3.21
C VAL A 47 3.94 1.61 -4.49
N GLN A 48 5.26 1.70 -4.64
CA GLN A 48 5.96 1.17 -5.82
C GLN A 48 5.79 -0.34 -5.97
N MET A 49 5.89 -1.10 -4.87
CA MET A 49 5.69 -2.54 -4.91
C MET A 49 4.23 -2.90 -5.27
N GLU A 50 3.26 -2.22 -4.68
CA GLU A 50 1.84 -2.44 -4.98
C GLU A 50 1.49 -2.05 -6.43
N GLU A 51 2.06 -0.97 -6.98
CA GLU A 51 1.85 -0.60 -8.38
C GLU A 51 2.49 -1.61 -9.34
N ILE A 52 3.69 -2.12 -9.05
CA ILE A 52 4.30 -3.20 -9.85
C ILE A 52 3.42 -4.47 -9.81
N GLU A 53 2.89 -4.83 -8.63
CA GLU A 53 1.97 -5.96 -8.51
C GLU A 53 0.67 -5.75 -9.31
N ARG A 54 0.12 -4.51 -9.32
CA ARG A 54 -1.03 -4.16 -10.16
C ARG A 54 -0.70 -4.27 -11.64
N GLU A 55 0.41 -3.69 -12.10
CA GLU A 55 0.85 -3.78 -13.50
C GLU A 55 1.07 -5.24 -13.95
N LEU A 56 1.66 -6.07 -13.07
CA LEU A 56 1.93 -7.48 -13.36
C LEU A 56 0.67 -8.37 -13.33
N LEU A 57 -0.33 -8.05 -12.50
CA LEU A 57 -1.54 -8.87 -12.31
C LEU A 57 -2.73 -8.40 -13.16
N ASP A 58 -2.84 -7.11 -13.49
CA ASP A 58 -3.83 -6.57 -14.44
C ASP A 58 -3.39 -6.76 -15.90
N GLY A 59 -2.10 -6.98 -16.13
CA GLY A 59 -1.58 -7.38 -17.43
C GLY A 59 -1.71 -8.88 -17.65
N ASP A 60 -2.72 -9.32 -18.40
CA ASP A 60 -2.74 -10.63 -19.11
C ASP A 60 -1.56 -10.79 -20.11
N ASP A 61 -0.55 -9.91 -20.08
CA ASP A 61 0.60 -9.81 -21.00
C ASP A 61 1.93 -10.22 -20.33
N ILE A 62 1.91 -11.06 -19.29
CA ILE A 62 3.10 -11.87 -19.00
C ILE A 62 3.02 -13.15 -19.85
N GLU A 63 3.31 -13.03 -21.14
CA GLU A 63 3.91 -14.16 -21.86
C GLU A 63 5.25 -14.45 -21.15
N PHE A 64 5.20 -15.33 -20.15
CA PHE A 64 6.38 -16.04 -19.73
C PHE A 64 6.87 -16.75 -20.98
N ASP A 65 7.90 -16.22 -21.61
CA ASP A 65 8.59 -16.87 -22.72
C ASP A 65 9.12 -18.20 -22.18
N GLN A 66 8.29 -19.24 -22.26
CA GLN A 66 8.64 -20.62 -22.01
C GLN A 66 9.44 -21.13 -23.22
N ASN A 67 10.53 -20.45 -23.57
CA ASN A 67 11.56 -21.00 -24.45
C ASN A 67 12.88 -20.19 -24.38
N ARG A 68 13.81 -20.75 -23.59
CA ARG A 68 15.25 -20.95 -23.88
C ARG A 68 16.26 -20.23 -23.00
#